data_AF-A0AA44Y402-F1
#
_entry.id   AF-A0AA44Y402-F1
#
_cell.length_a   1.000
_cell.length_b   1.000
_cell.length_c   1.000
_cell.angle_alpha   90.00
_cell.angle_beta   90.00
_cell.angle_gamma   90.00
#
_symmetry.space_group_name_H-M   'P 1'
#
loop_
_entity.id
_entity.type
_entity.pdbx_description
1 polymer ?
#
loop_
_entity_poly.entity_id
_entity_poly.type
_entity_poly.pdbx_seq_one_letter_code
_entity_poly.pdbx_strand_id
1 'polypeptide(L)'
;MTDRELLELAAKAANQERSFAGDLWSSARGCLWDPLGNDGDALRLAVALRIDLHFEEQPSWCGEIVEAFSPMREDGSRHCEMRELKPDPNAATRRAIVRAAAEIGKRGA
;
A
#
# COMPACT_ATOMS: atom_id res chain seq x y z
N MET A 1 14.34 -2.68 0.18
CA MET A 1 13.53 -2.24 -0.98
C MET A 1 13.60 -0.74 -1.08
N THR A 2 13.92 -0.25 -2.26
CA THR A 2 13.78 1.16 -2.61
C THR A 2 12.31 1.52 -2.85
N ASP A 3 11.99 2.81 -2.83
CA ASP A 3 10.63 3.30 -3.12
C ASP A 3 10.17 2.90 -4.52
N ARG A 4 11.10 2.87 -5.47
CA ARG A 4 10.84 2.41 -6.83
C ARG A 4 10.44 0.94 -6.87
N GLU A 5 11.25 0.05 -6.28
CA GLU A 5 10.92 -1.38 -6.22
C GLU A 5 9.58 -1.63 -5.52
N LEU A 6 9.29 -0.83 -4.50
CA LEU A 6 8.02 -0.87 -3.77
C LEU A 6 6.83 -0.54 -4.66
N LEU A 7 6.92 0.56 -5.40
CA LEU A 7 5.89 0.96 -6.35
C LEU A 7 5.72 -0.06 -7.48
N GLU A 8 6.80 -0.66 -7.97
CA GLU A 8 6.74 -1.66 -9.03
C GLU A 8 6.03 -2.95 -8.58
N LEU A 9 6.29 -3.43 -7.36
CA LEU A 9 5.58 -4.58 -6.81
C LEU A 9 4.11 -4.26 -6.49
N ALA A 10 3.82 -3.08 -5.93
CA ALA A 10 2.46 -2.65 -5.67
C ALA A 10 1.64 -2.51 -6.97
N ALA A 11 2.25 -1.94 -8.02
CA ALA A 11 1.66 -1.85 -9.35
C ALA A 11 1.33 -3.24 -9.91
N LYS A 12 2.28 -4.17 -9.79
CA LYS A 12 2.08 -5.56 -10.22
C LYS A 12 0.90 -6.20 -9.50
N ALA A 13 0.76 -6.00 -8.19
CA ALA A 13 -0.37 -6.53 -7.43
C ALA A 13 -1.72 -6.01 -7.96
N ALA A 14 -1.80 -4.72 -8.26
CA ALA A 14 -3.03 -4.05 -8.70
C ALA A 14 -3.29 -4.15 -10.20
N ASN A 15 -2.49 -4.92 -10.95
CA ASN A 15 -2.49 -4.93 -12.41
C ASN A 15 -2.44 -3.52 -13.02
N GLN A 16 -1.65 -2.63 -12.39
CA GLN A 16 -1.57 -1.24 -12.80
C GLN A 16 -0.79 -1.10 -14.11
N GLU A 17 -1.38 -0.39 -15.05
CA GLU A 17 -0.80 -0.19 -16.37
C GLU A 17 0.38 0.78 -16.35
N ARG A 18 1.33 0.55 -17.26
CA ARG A 18 2.39 1.50 -17.57
C ARG A 18 2.02 2.29 -18.82
N SER A 19 2.38 3.57 -18.82
CA SER A 19 2.35 4.41 -20.01
C SER A 19 3.37 3.91 -21.06
N PHE A 20 3.26 4.42 -22.29
CA PHE A 20 4.23 4.15 -23.35
C PHE A 20 5.67 4.54 -22.99
N ALA A 21 5.85 5.56 -22.12
CA ALA A 21 7.15 5.98 -21.61
C ALA A 21 7.70 5.09 -20.49
N GLY A 22 6.91 4.11 -20.00
CA GLY A 22 7.28 3.18 -18.94
C GLY A 22 6.86 3.62 -17.53
N ASP A 23 6.30 4.81 -17.38
CA ASP A 23 5.81 5.34 -16.10
C ASP A 23 4.52 4.66 -15.65
N LEU A 24 4.32 4.50 -14.34
CA LEU A 24 3.07 3.98 -13.78
C LEU A 24 1.96 5.04 -13.91
N TRP A 25 0.87 4.71 -14.58
CA TRP A 25 -0.15 5.68 -14.94
C TRP A 25 -1.49 5.38 -14.27
N SER A 26 -2.13 6.41 -13.70
CA SER A 26 -3.45 6.30 -13.09
C SER A 26 -4.50 6.66 -14.14
N SER A 27 -5.06 5.67 -14.84
CA SER A 27 -6.12 5.88 -15.83
C SER A 27 -7.36 6.54 -15.24
N ALA A 28 -7.64 6.28 -13.95
CA ALA A 28 -8.73 6.92 -13.22
C ALA A 28 -8.54 8.44 -13.05
N ARG A 29 -7.30 8.95 -13.09
CA ARG A 29 -6.98 10.37 -12.88
C ARG A 29 -6.41 11.06 -14.12
N GLY A 30 -5.94 10.30 -15.10
CA GLY A 30 -5.22 10.85 -16.25
C GLY A 30 -3.89 11.51 -15.86
N CYS A 31 -3.20 10.97 -14.85
CA CYS A 31 -1.88 11.46 -14.41
C CYS A 31 -0.99 10.31 -13.89
N LEU A 32 0.24 10.63 -13.49
CA LEU A 32 1.16 9.67 -12.84
C LEU A 32 0.49 9.02 -11.63
N TRP A 33 0.62 7.70 -11.53
CA TRP A 33 0.19 6.94 -10.37
C TRP A 33 1.27 7.00 -9.29
N ASP A 34 0.94 7.64 -8.17
CA ASP A 34 1.87 7.80 -7.05
C ASP A 34 1.14 7.57 -5.72
N PRO A 35 0.94 6.32 -5.30
CA PRO A 35 0.32 6.01 -4.02
C PRO A 35 1.22 6.35 -2.81
N LEU A 36 2.49 6.76 -3.00
CA LEU A 36 3.33 7.24 -1.90
C LEU A 36 3.15 8.74 -1.65
N GLY A 37 2.89 9.52 -2.71
CA GLY A 37 2.61 10.95 -2.64
C GLY A 37 1.13 11.35 -2.71
N ASN A 38 0.24 10.44 -3.09
CA ASN A 38 -1.18 10.74 -3.31
C ASN A 38 -2.14 9.81 -2.55
N ASP A 39 -2.97 10.40 -1.68
CA ASP A 39 -3.94 9.66 -0.85
C ASP A 39 -4.98 8.93 -1.68
N GLY A 40 -5.42 9.52 -2.79
CA GLY A 40 -6.42 8.91 -3.66
C GLY A 40 -5.89 7.67 -4.36
N ASP A 41 -4.66 7.68 -4.84
CA ASP A 41 -4.04 6.50 -5.46
C ASP A 41 -3.77 5.40 -4.42
N ALA A 42 -3.34 5.78 -3.21
CA ALA A 42 -3.18 4.85 -2.10
C ALA A 42 -4.51 4.20 -1.68
N LEU A 43 -5.58 4.97 -1.50
CA LEU A 43 -6.87 4.43 -1.10
C LEU A 43 -7.46 3.53 -2.19
N ARG A 44 -7.37 3.91 -3.47
CA ARG A 44 -7.80 3.04 -4.59
C ARG A 44 -7.00 1.74 -4.62
N LEU A 45 -5.70 1.79 -4.36
CA LEU A 45 -4.85 0.61 -4.25
C LEU A 45 -5.31 -0.31 -3.11
N ALA A 46 -5.59 0.25 -1.93
CA ALA A 46 -6.11 -0.53 -0.81
C ALA A 46 -7.44 -1.22 -1.16
N VAL A 47 -8.37 -0.50 -1.78
CA VAL A 47 -9.67 -1.05 -2.21
C VAL A 47 -9.49 -2.14 -3.27
N ALA A 48 -8.66 -1.89 -4.29
CA ALA A 48 -8.42 -2.84 -5.37
C ALA A 48 -7.85 -4.18 -4.86
N LEU A 49 -6.99 -4.12 -3.85
CA LEU A 49 -6.32 -5.28 -3.27
C LEU A 49 -6.98 -5.83 -2.01
N ARG A 50 -8.12 -5.26 -1.60
CA ARG A 50 -8.83 -5.62 -0.36
C ARG A 50 -7.90 -5.62 0.85
N ILE A 51 -7.12 -4.55 0.99
CA ILE A 51 -6.24 -4.32 2.14
C ILE A 51 -7.09 -3.74 3.28
N ASP A 52 -7.12 -4.42 4.42
CA ASP A 52 -7.81 -3.92 5.62
C ASP A 52 -6.89 -2.94 6.35
N LEU A 53 -7.46 -1.82 6.81
CA LEU A 53 -6.76 -0.81 7.58
C LEU A 53 -7.31 -0.77 9.00
N HIS A 54 -6.45 -0.99 9.99
CA HIS A 54 -6.77 -0.84 11.40
C HIS A 54 -5.97 0.32 11.99
N PHE A 55 -6.63 1.15 12.79
CA PHE A 55 -5.99 2.25 13.50
C PHE A 55 -6.11 1.95 14.99
N GLU A 56 -4.97 1.85 15.65
CA GLU A 56 -4.90 1.40 17.04
C GLU A 56 -4.01 2.34 17.86
N GLU A 57 -4.38 2.53 19.13
CA GLU A 57 -3.50 3.16 20.11
C GLU A 57 -2.86 2.03 20.93
N GLN A 58 -1.55 1.84 20.76
CA GLN A 58 -0.85 0.78 21.49
C GLN A 58 -0.53 1.23 22.91
N PRO A 59 -1.01 0.51 23.96
CA PRO A 59 -0.68 0.83 25.33
C PRO A 59 0.77 0.43 25.56
N SER A 60 1.64 1.43 25.58
CA SER A 60 3.09 1.41 25.83
C SER A 60 4.00 1.38 24.58
N TRP A 61 4.74 2.49 24.42
CA TRP A 61 5.92 2.74 23.57
C TRP A 61 5.73 3.16 22.11
N CYS A 62 4.72 2.69 21.37
CA CYS A 62 4.57 3.03 19.92
C CYS A 62 3.54 4.13 19.60
N GLY A 63 2.77 4.59 20.59
CA GLY A 63 1.72 5.60 20.38
C GLY A 63 0.63 5.09 19.43
N GLU A 64 0.09 5.98 18.60
CA GLU A 64 -0.94 5.66 17.61
C GLU A 64 -0.29 5.05 16.36
N ILE A 65 -0.83 3.94 15.89
CA ILE A 65 -0.34 3.17 14.75
C ILE A 65 -1.43 2.93 13.71
N VAL A 66 -0.99 2.58 12.50
CA VAL A 66 -1.82 2.00 11.45
C VAL A 66 -1.26 0.64 11.06
N GLU A 67 -2.16 -0.33 10.93
CA GLU A 67 -1.87 -1.65 10.41
C GLU A 67 -2.58 -1.83 9.06
N ALA A 68 -1.84 -2.24 8.05
CA ALA A 68 -2.36 -2.61 6.74
C ALA A 68 -2.23 -4.11 6.53
N PHE A 69 -3.35 -4.80 6.43
CA PHE A 69 -3.38 -6.24 6.29
C PHE A 69 -3.70 -6.66 4.86
N SER A 70 -2.91 -7.59 4.32
CA SER A 70 -3.26 -8.23 3.06
C SER A 70 -4.50 -9.12 3.22
N PRO A 71 -5.16 -9.51 2.11
CA PRO A 71 -6.17 -10.56 2.14
C PRO A 71 -5.63 -11.83 2.80
N MET A 72 -6.54 -12.57 3.45
CA MET A 72 -6.24 -13.89 3.98
C MET A 72 -5.98 -14.87 2.84
N ARG A 73 -4.93 -15.67 2.99
CA ARG A 73 -4.52 -16.69 2.02
C ARG A 73 -5.23 -18.01 2.30
N GLU A 74 -5.11 -18.95 1.38
CA GLU A 74 -5.67 -20.30 1.52
C GLU A 74 -5.10 -21.07 2.72
N ASP A 75 -3.84 -20.79 3.09
CA ASP A 75 -3.18 -21.37 4.26
C ASP A 75 -3.56 -20.68 5.59
N GLY A 76 -4.49 -19.72 5.55
CA GLY A 76 -4.93 -18.93 6.70
C GLY A 76 -3.97 -17.82 7.13
N SER A 77 -2.81 -17.66 6.47
CA SER A 77 -1.89 -16.56 6.76
C SER A 77 -2.32 -15.26 6.08
N ARG A 78 -1.97 -14.11 6.67
CA ARG A 78 -2.02 -12.81 6.01
C ARG A 78 -0.82 -11.97 6.41
N HIS A 79 -0.40 -11.07 5.54
CA HIS A 79 0.66 -10.12 5.82
C HIS A 79 0.10 -8.93 6.60
N CYS A 80 0.88 -8.38 7.54
CA CYS A 80 0.56 -7.17 8.28
C CYS A 80 1.74 -6.18 8.15
N GLU A 81 1.45 -4.96 7.73
CA GLU A 81 2.38 -3.84 7.78
C GLU A 81 1.94 -2.84 8.86
N MET A 82 2.76 -2.72 9.90
CA MET A 82 2.56 -1.78 10.99
C MET A 82 3.43 -0.53 10.83
N ARG A 83 2.82 0.65 11.06
CA ARG A 83 3.50 1.95 11.06
C ARG A 83 2.99 2.84 12.18
N GLU A 84 3.91 3.55 12.83
CA GLU A 84 3.55 4.68 13.70
C GLU A 84 2.94 5.80 12.86
N LEU A 85 1.87 6.41 13.35
CA LEU A 85 1.18 7.50 12.66
C LEU A 85 1.94 8.83 12.78
N LYS A 86 2.83 8.99 13.74
CA LYS A 86 3.60 10.22 13.92
C LYS A 86 4.85 10.24 13.02
N PRO A 87 5.25 11.42 12.51
CA PRO A 87 4.61 12.73 12.65
C PRO A 87 3.50 13.01 11.62
N ASP A 88 3.39 12.20 10.56
CA ASP A 88 2.44 12.39 9.46
C ASP A 88 1.58 11.12 9.26
N PRO A 89 0.36 11.12 9.82
CA PRO A 89 -0.54 9.97 9.73
C PRO A 89 -0.86 9.57 8.30
N ASN A 90 -1.04 10.56 7.40
CA ASN A 90 -1.39 10.30 6.01
C ASN A 90 -0.22 9.63 5.28
N ALA A 91 1.00 10.13 5.46
CA ALA A 91 2.18 9.50 4.88
C ALA A 91 2.40 8.09 5.45
N ALA A 92 2.20 7.87 6.75
CA ALA A 92 2.29 6.57 7.39
C ALA A 92 1.28 5.57 6.80
N THR A 93 0.01 5.98 6.68
CA THR A 93 -1.06 5.15 6.09
C THR A 93 -0.77 4.82 4.63
N ARG A 94 -0.41 5.81 3.79
CA ARG A 94 -0.02 5.56 2.40
C ARG A 94 1.12 4.54 2.31
N ARG A 95 2.14 4.69 3.15
CA ARG A 95 3.29 3.80 3.18
C ARG A 95 2.93 2.38 3.62
N ALA A 96 2.05 2.22 4.60
CA ALA A 96 1.55 0.92 5.05
C ALA A 96 0.79 0.19 3.94
N ILE A 97 -0.12 0.89 3.25
CA ILE A 97 -0.86 0.36 2.09
C ILE A 97 0.10 -0.11 1.00
N VAL A 98 1.02 0.76 0.57
CA VAL A 98 1.93 0.45 -0.54
C VAL A 98 2.85 -0.72 -0.20
N ARG A 99 3.24 -0.89 1.06
CA ARG A 99 4.02 -2.05 1.51
C ARG A 99 3.22 -3.34 1.53
N ALA A 100 1.98 -3.31 2.03
CA ALA A 100 1.10 -4.47 1.99
C ALA A 100 0.84 -4.89 0.53
N ALA A 101 0.57 -3.92 -0.34
CA ALA A 101 0.40 -4.14 -1.78
C ALA A 101 1.66 -4.74 -2.44
N ALA A 102 2.84 -4.22 -2.10
CA ALA A 102 4.10 -4.74 -2.61
C ALA A 102 4.34 -6.20 -2.18
N GLU A 103 3.99 -6.56 -0.95
CA GLU A 103 4.11 -7.95 -0.49
C GLU A 103 3.17 -8.89 -1.25
N ILE A 104 1.95 -8.44 -1.57
CA ILE A 104 1.03 -9.18 -2.46
C ILE A 104 1.68 -9.38 -3.84
N GLY A 105 2.19 -8.32 -4.47
CA GLY A 105 2.79 -8.41 -5.81
C GLY A 105 4.09 -9.22 -5.88
N LYS A 106 4.85 -9.26 -4.78
CA LYS A 106 6.05 -10.09 -4.63
C LYS A 106 5.72 -11.59 -4.67
N ARG A 107 4.60 -11.98 -4.06
CA ARG A 107 4.20 -13.40 -3.91
C ARG A 107 3.39 -13.93 -5.10
N GLY A 108 3.06 -13.09 -6.08
CA GLY A 108 2.22 -13.43 -7.23
C GLY A 108 0.79 -12.96 -6.99
N ALA A 109 0.26 -12.19 -7.95
CA ALA A 109 -1.13 -11.72 -7.97
C ALA A 109 -2.05 -12.80 -8.58
#